data_AF-A0A661M9W6-F1
#
_entry.id   AF-A0A661M9W6-F1
#
_cell.length_a   1.000
_cell.length_b   1.000
_cell.length_c   1.000
_cell.angle_alpha   90.00
_cell.angle_beta   90.00
_cell.angle_gamma   90.00
#
_symmetry.space_group_name_H-M   'P 1'
#
loop_
_entity.id
_entity.type
_entity.pdbx_description
1 polymer ?
#
loop_
_entity_poly.entity_id
_entity_poly.type
_entity_poly.pdbx_seq_one_letter_code
_entity_poly.pdbx_strand_id
1 'polypeptide(L)' 'EGITSDLGGRIKWRLLTKEAGRVFLLHVEDLSRLPGDYSGHLYLKTNLPQKPLLTVLVNGFID' A
#
# COMPACT_ATOMS: atom_id res chain seq x y z
N GLU A 1 7.74 10.45 3.93
CA GLU A 1 7.68 10.07 2.51
C GLU A 1 8.44 8.76 2.33
N GLY A 2 7.88 7.78 1.63
CA GLY A 2 8.48 6.44 1.59
C GLY A 2 7.60 5.34 1.00
N ILE A 3 6.34 5.64 0.68
CA ILE A 3 5.44 4.74 -0.03
C ILE A 3 5.06 5.37 -1.37
N THR A 4 5.25 4.64 -2.47
CA THR A 4 4.75 4.99 -3.80
C THR A 4 3.73 3.94 -4.28
N SER A 5 2.91 4.30 -5.27
CA SER A 5 1.81 3.45 -5.75
C SER A 5 1.65 3.57 -7.27
N ASP A 6 1.31 2.46 -7.92
CA ASP A 6 0.88 2.43 -9.33
C ASP A 6 -0.64 2.24 -9.50
N LEU A 7 -1.40 2.31 -8.40
CA LEU A 7 -2.86 2.06 -8.37
C LEU A 7 -3.72 3.23 -8.88
N GLY A 8 -3.12 4.24 -9.53
CA GLY A 8 -3.85 5.28 -10.28
C GLY A 8 -4.90 6.08 -9.49
N GLY A 9 -4.74 6.22 -8.17
CA GLY A 9 -5.71 6.90 -7.30
C GLY A 9 -6.95 6.07 -6.92
N ARG A 10 -7.00 4.79 -7.27
CA ARG A 10 -8.07 3.86 -6.88
C ARG A 10 -8.09 3.54 -5.39
N ILE A 11 -6.97 3.77 -4.70
CA ILE A 11 -6.87 3.58 -3.26
C ILE A 11 -6.26 4.80 -2.59
N LYS A 12 -6.57 4.94 -1.30
CA LYS A 12 -5.84 5.76 -0.34
C LYS A 12 -5.12 4.85 0.63
N TRP A 13 -3.96 5.28 1.12
CA TRP A 13 -3.22 4.53 2.12
C TRP A 13 -2.68 5.42 3.23
N ARG A 14 -2.48 4.80 4.39
CA ARG A 14 -1.81 5.41 5.54
C ARG A 14 -1.00 4.37 6.29
N LEU A 15 0.28 4.65 6.52
CA LEU A 15 1.13 3.84 7.39
C LEU A 15 1.13 4.43 8.80
N LEU A 16 0.89 3.60 9.80
CA LEU A 16 0.92 3.95 11.22
C LEU A 16 1.98 3.12 11.92
N THR A 17 2.74 3.74 12.82
CA THR A 17 3.64 3.01 13.72
C THR A 17 2.83 2.52 14.92
N LYS A 18 2.81 1.20 15.15
CA LYS A 18 2.21 0.60 16.37
C LYS A 18 3.28 0.39 17.44
N GLU A 19 4.45 -0.08 17.04
CA GLU A 19 5.65 -0.19 17.89
C GLU A 19 6.85 0.35 17.10
N ALA A 20 7.53 1.36 17.65
CA ALA A 20 8.63 2.02 16.96
C ALA A 20 9.72 1.03 16.54
N GLY A 21 10.03 1.01 15.24
CA GLY A 21 11.06 0.14 14.67
C GLY A 21 10.69 -1.34 14.55
N ARG A 22 9.49 -1.76 14.96
CA ARG A 22 9.11 -3.19 14.99
C ARG A 22 7.79 -3.48 14.28
N VAL A 23 6.74 -2.74 14.60
CA VAL A 23 5.39 -3.04 14.10
C VAL A 23 4.78 -1.80 13.46
N PHE A 24 4.41 -1.95 12.20
CA PHE A 24 3.73 -0.93 11.41
C PHE A 24 2.40 -1.49 10.91
N LEU A 25 1.38 -0.64 10.89
CA LEU A 25 0.05 -0.96 10.38
C LEU A 25 -0.21 -0.15 9.10
N LEU A 26 -0.41 -0.85 7.99
CA LEU A 26 -0.77 -0.25 6.71
C LEU A 26 -2.29 -0.29 6.55
N HIS A 27 -2.92 0.88 6.63
CA HIS A 27 -4.33 1.05 6.28
C HIS A 27 -4.43 1.31 4.78
N VAL A 28 -5.30 0.55 4.11
CA VAL A 28 -5.66 0.72 2.70
C VAL A 28 -7.16 0.90 2.61
N GLU A 29 -7.58 1.93 1.90
CA GLU A 29 -8.99 2.29 1.68
C GLU A 29 -9.23 2.33 0.17
N ASP A 30 -10.26 1.62 -0.29
CA ASP A 30 -10.71 1.67 -1.67
C ASP A 30 -11.47 2.98 -1.94
N LEU A 31 -11.15 3.63 -3.07
CA LEU A 31 -11.80 4.85 -3.56
C LEU A 31 -12.51 4.63 -4.90
N SER A 32 -12.62 3.39 -5.36
CA SER A 32 -13.18 3.03 -6.65
C SER A 32 -14.69 3.32 -6.64
N ARG A 33 -15.15 4.04 -7.66
CA ARG A 33 -16.58 4.40 -7.84
C ARG A 33 -17.26 3.65 -8.97
N LEU A 34 -16.47 2.93 -9.76
CA LEU A 34 -16.93 2.19 -10.93
C LEU A 34 -16.70 0.70 -10.68
N PRO A 35 -17.65 -0.16 -11.09
CA PRO A 35 -17.48 -1.60 -11.04
C PRO A 35 -16.26 -2.10 -11.81
N GLY A 36 -15.83 -3.29 -11.44
CA GLY A 36 -14.75 -4.03 -12.07
C GLY A 36 -13.48 -4.14 -11.24
N ASP A 37 -12.50 -4.73 -11.88
CA ASP A 37 -11.30 -5.23 -11.21
C ASP A 37 -10.19 -4.19 -11.27
N TYR A 38 -9.32 -4.23 -10.26
CA TYR A 38 -8.03 -3.58 -10.36
C TYR A 38 -6.94 -4.36 -9.61
N SER A 39 -5.72 -4.23 -10.11
CA SER A 39 -4.53 -4.79 -9.52
C SER A 39 -3.39 -3.78 -9.64
N GLY A 40 -2.56 -3.72 -8.60
CA GLY A 40 -1.39 -2.86 -8.56
C GLY A 40 -0.64 -3.01 -7.25
N HIS A 41 0.28 -2.10 -6.99
CA HIS A 41 1.30 -2.25 -5.98
C HIS A 41 1.45 -1.01 -5.12
N LEU A 42 1.71 -1.26 -3.84
CA LEU A 42 2.32 -0.30 -2.93
C LEU A 42 3.79 -0.68 -2.75
N TYR A 43 4.68 0.28 -3.00
CA TYR A 43 6.12 0.13 -2.84
C TYR A 43 6.58 0.88 -1.61
N LEU A 44 6.99 0.16 -0.56
CA LEU A 44 7.43 0.74 0.70
C LEU A 44 8.96 0.68 0.76
N LYS A 45 9.60 1.85 0.83
CA LYS A 45 11.03 1.94 1.15
C LYS A 45 11.24 1.62 2.62
N THR A 46 12.20 0.75 2.89
CA THR A 46 12.59 0.40 4.26
C THR A 46 14.04 0.81 4.52
N ASN A 47 14.40 0.90 5.79
CA ASN A 47 15.78 1.10 6.24
C ASN A 47 16.52 -0.22 6.50
N LEU A 48 15.96 -1.36 6.06
CA LEU A 48 16.60 -2.67 6.16
C LEU A 48 17.50 -2.89 4.93
N PRO A 49 18.83 -2.92 5.07
CA PRO A 49 19.75 -3.02 3.92
C PRO A 49 19.52 -4.27 3.06
N GLN A 50 19.09 -5.36 3.68
CA GLN A 50 18.78 -6.63 3.01
C GLN A 50 17.43 -6.63 2.29
N LYS A 51 16.55 -5.68 2.60
CA LYS A 51 15.22 -5.56 1.98
C LYS A 51 14.82 -4.08 1.87
N PRO A 52 15.54 -3.29 1.06
CA PRO A 52 15.35 -1.84 0.98
C PRO A 52 14.00 -1.44 0.38
N LEU A 53 13.35 -2.38 -0.33
CA LEU A 53 12.02 -2.22 -0.90
C LEU A 53 11.13 -3.40 -0.51
N LEU A 54 9.95 -3.09 0.02
CA LEU A 54 8.87 -4.05 0.25
C LEU A 54 7.73 -3.73 -0.72
N THR A 55 7.35 -4.70 -1.55
CA THR A 55 6.23 -4.58 -2.47
C THR A 55 5.01 -5.28 -1.89
N VAL A 56 3.88 -4.61 -1.87
CA VAL A 56 2.57 -5.15 -1.48
C VAL A 56 1.68 -5.13 -2.70
N LEU A 57 1.24 -6.31 -3.15
CA LEU A 57 0.22 -6.45 -4.20
C LEU A 57 -1.16 -6.15 -3.60
N VAL A 58 -1.92 -5.28 -4.26
CA VAL A 58 -3.29 -4.93 -3.89
C VAL A 58 -4.19 -5.29 -5.05
N ASN A 59 -5.18 -6.14 -4.78
CA ASN A 59 -6.22 -6.52 -5.73
C ASN A 59 -7.58 -6.09 -5.16
N GLY A 60 -8.43 -5.51 -5.99
CA GLY A 60 -9.79 -5.15 -5.64
C GLY A 60 -10.78 -5.62 -6.70
N PHE A 61 -11.97 -6.00 -6.24
CA PHE A 61 -13.13 -6.35 -7.03
C PHE A 61 -14.31 -5.51 -6.53
N ILE A 62 -14.92 -4.73 -7.41
CA ILE A 62 -16.09 -3.89 -7.12
C ILE A 62 -17.25 -4.44 -7.94
N ASP A 63 -18.32 -4.89 -7.26
CA ASP A 63 -19.58 -5.34 -7.87
C ASP A 63 -20.58 -4.18 -8.01
#